data_AF-A0A7K5RCT9-F1
#
_entry.id   AF-A0A7K5RCT9-F1
#
_cell.length_a   1.000
_cell.length_b   1.000
_cell.length_c   1.000
_cell.angle_alpha   90.00
_cell.angle_beta   90.00
_cell.angle_gamma   90.00
#
_symmetry.space_group_name_H-M   'P 1'
#
loop_
_entity.id
_entity.type
_entity.pdbx_description
1 polymer ?
#
loop_
_entity_poly.entity_id
_entity_poly.type
_entity_poly.pdbx_seq_one_letter_code
_entity_poly.pdbx_strand_id
1 'polypeptide(L)' 'FIYFSLLGSASSQSMRKYRCTTLSSRQLKIQNLISYEKQQVPVDAILFITARGIKICVHASQPWVQTAIRKIDERRAAK' A
#
# COMPACT_ATOMS: atom_id res chain seq x y z
N PHE A 1 -47.19 -24.96 9.72
CA PHE A 1 -46.82 -23.70 9.04
C PHE A 1 -45.80 -22.97 9.91
N ILE A 2 -44.54 -22.90 9.45
CA ILE A 2 -43.70 -21.69 9.32
C ILE A 2 -42.25 -22.17 9.13
N TYR A 3 -41.79 -21.99 7.90
CA TYR A 3 -40.44 -22.23 7.40
C TYR A 3 -39.57 -21.07 7.85
N PHE A 4 -38.73 -21.26 8.88
CA PHE A 4 -37.83 -20.19 9.31
C PHE A 4 -36.54 -20.26 8.47
N SER A 5 -36.57 -19.59 7.33
CA SER A 5 -35.39 -19.23 6.55
C SER A 5 -34.48 -18.34 7.39
N LEU A 6 -33.47 -18.90 8.03
CA LEU A 6 -32.36 -18.10 8.53
C LEU A 6 -31.41 -17.81 7.37
N LEU A 7 -31.79 -16.74 6.68
CA LEU A 7 -31.01 -15.88 5.80
C LEU A 7 -29.53 -15.89 6.17
N GLY A 8 -28.69 -16.30 5.21
CA GLY A 8 -27.25 -16.38 5.36
C GLY A 8 -26.65 -15.08 5.88
N SER A 9 -25.86 -15.17 6.93
CA SER A 9 -24.97 -14.09 7.33
C SER A 9 -23.84 -14.04 6.31
N ALA A 10 -23.99 -13.21 5.28
CA ALA A 10 -22.86 -12.72 4.52
C ALA A 10 -21.93 -12.02 5.51
N SER A 11 -20.89 -12.71 5.96
CA SER A 11 -19.79 -12.09 6.68
C SER A 11 -19.24 -10.98 5.80
N SER A 12 -19.65 -9.75 6.10
CA SER A 12 -19.01 -8.55 5.60
C SER A 12 -17.65 -8.48 6.27
N GLN A 13 -16.73 -9.33 5.81
CA GLN A 13 -15.32 -9.11 6.01
C GLN A 13 -15.00 -7.92 5.12
N SER A 14 -15.33 -6.73 5.62
CA SER A 14 -14.71 -5.50 5.17
C SER A 14 -13.23 -5.65 5.50
N MET A 15 -12.50 -6.35 4.62
CA MET A 15 -11.07 -6.24 4.45
C MET A 15 -10.83 -4.73 4.46
N ARG A 16 -10.32 -4.20 5.59
CA ARG A 16 -9.89 -2.81 5.68
C ARG A 16 -8.80 -2.65 4.63
N LYS A 17 -9.20 -2.30 3.40
CA LYS A 17 -8.28 -1.85 2.36
C LYS A 17 -7.59 -0.64 2.99
N TYR A 18 -6.34 -0.81 3.38
CA TYR A 18 -5.55 0.25 3.98
C TYR A 18 -5.35 1.32 2.91
N ARG A 19 -6.25 2.31 2.89
CA ARG A 19 -6.20 3.42 1.96
C ARG A 19 -5.28 4.49 2.53
N CYS A 20 -4.39 5.00 1.69
CA CYS A 20 -3.53 6.12 2.04
C CYS A 20 -4.38 7.39 2.16
N THR A 21 -4.85 7.70 3.37
CA THR A 21 -5.58 8.94 3.67
C THR A 21 -4.62 10.07 4.07
N THR A 22 -3.45 9.72 4.62
CA THR A 22 -2.38 10.66 4.98
C THR A 22 -1.14 10.37 4.15
N LEU A 23 -0.65 11.37 3.43
CA LEU A 23 0.53 11.29 2.58
C LEU A 23 1.72 11.90 3.32
N SER A 24 2.80 11.14 3.46
CA SER A 24 4.05 11.68 3.97
C SER A 24 4.80 12.40 2.85
N SER A 25 5.20 13.65 3.10
CA SER A 25 6.14 14.41 2.28
C SER A 25 7.60 14.21 2.70
N ARG A 26 7.84 13.42 3.76
CA ARG A 26 9.17 13.22 4.30
C ARG A 26 9.96 12.26 3.44
N GLN A 27 11.15 12.69 3.02
CA GLN A 27 12.07 11.83 2.28
C GLN A 27 12.49 10.62 3.14
N LEU A 28 12.10 9.43 2.68
CA LEU A 28 12.49 8.17 3.31
C LEU A 28 13.88 7.76 2.83
N LYS A 29 14.64 7.08 3.69
CA LYS A 29 15.92 6.48 3.27
C LYS A 29 15.65 5.31 2.33
N ILE A 30 15.92 5.50 1.04
CA ILE A 30 15.70 4.52 -0.04
C ILE A 30 16.32 3.15 0.28
N GLN A 31 17.47 3.15 0.95
CA GLN A 31 18.18 1.93 1.34
C GLN A 31 17.34 0.97 2.18
N ASN A 32 16.44 1.52 3.02
CA ASN A 32 15.59 0.77 3.94
C ASN A 32 14.27 0.30 3.30
N LEU A 33 14.01 0.70 2.06
CA LEU A 33 12.82 0.33 1.30
C LEU A 33 13.08 -1.01 0.61
N ILE A 34 12.21 -1.98 0.85
CA ILE A 34 12.32 -3.33 0.27
C ILE A 34 11.35 -3.55 -0.87
N SER A 35 10.19 -2.90 -0.80
CA SER A 35 9.12 -3.06 -1.77
C SER A 35 8.23 -1.83 -1.78
N TYR A 36 7.43 -1.69 -2.81
CA TYR A 36 6.43 -0.64 -2.92
C TYR A 36 5.14 -1.21 -3.52
N GLU A 37 4.03 -0.59 -3.20
CA GLU A 37 2.71 -0.89 -3.73
C GLU A 37 2.08 0.40 -4.24
N LYS A 38 1.51 0.37 -5.46
CA LYS A 38 0.86 1.53 -6.05
C LYS A 38 -0.59 1.56 -5.60
N GLN A 39 -1.01 2.64 -4.97
CA GLN A 39 -2.38 2.85 -4.54
C GLN A 39 -2.97 4.02 -5.34
N GLN A 40 -3.95 3.73 -6.19
CA GLN A 40 -4.60 4.71 -7.07
C GLN A 40 -5.91 5.28 -6.49
N VAL A 41 -6.42 4.72 -5.38
CA VAL A 41 -7.70 5.12 -4.78
C VAL A 41 -7.53 5.27 -3.27
N PRO A 42 -7.93 6.41 -2.66
CA PRO A 42 -8.65 7.55 -3.21
C PRO A 42 -7.76 8.65 -3.83
N VAL A 43 -6.43 8.53 -3.72
CA VAL A 43 -5.43 9.47 -4.25
C VAL A 43 -4.24 8.68 -4.80
N ASP A 44 -3.52 9.22 -5.78
CA ASP A 44 -2.29 8.61 -6.31
C ASP A 44 -1.17 8.62 -5.27
N ALA A 45 -1.03 7.50 -4.59
CA ALA A 45 -0.07 7.28 -3.52
C ALA A 45 0.78 6.04 -3.79
N ILE A 46 2.05 6.12 -3.41
CA ILE A 46 2.95 4.98 -3.38
C ILE A 46 3.11 4.57 -1.93
N LEU A 47 2.74 3.33 -1.63
CA LEU A 47 2.91 2.72 -0.33
C LEU A 47 4.26 2.01 -0.29
N PHE A 48 5.21 2.57 0.41
CA PHE A 48 6.51 1.94 0.61
C PHE A 48 6.48 0.98 1.79
N ILE A 49 7.09 -0.18 1.60
CA ILE A 49 7.28 -1.20 2.62
C ILE A 49 8.75 -1.19 2.99
N THR A 50 9.03 -0.90 4.26
CA THR A 50 10.38 -0.94 4.80
C THR A 50 10.79 -2.35 5.21
N ALA A 51 12.08 -2.60 5.37
CA ALA A 51 12.60 -3.89 5.87
C ALA A 51 12.03 -4.28 7.25
N ARG A 52 11.53 -3.30 8.01
CA ARG A 52 10.88 -3.51 9.32
C ARG A 52 9.40 -3.90 9.21
N GLY A 53 8.86 -4.05 8.00
CA GLY A 53 7.43 -4.31 7.77
C GLY A 53 6.53 -3.07 7.94
N ILE A 54 7.12 -1.89 8.19
CA ILE A 54 6.37 -0.63 8.31
C ILE A 54 5.96 -0.18 6.91
N LYS A 55 4.66 0.10 6.75
CA LYS A 55 4.03 0.58 5.52
C LYS A 55 3.86 2.10 5.60
N ILE A 56 4.42 2.83 4.65
CA ILE A 56 4.44 4.30 4.63
C ILE A 56 3.82 4.81 3.33
N CYS A 57 2.77 5.61 3.45
CA CYS A 57 2.13 6.27 2.32
C CYS A 57 2.89 7.52 1.91
N VAL A 58 3.22 7.64 0.63
CA VAL A 58 3.95 8.77 0.07
C VAL A 58 3.26 9.22 -1.21
N HIS A 59 3.24 10.53 -1.47
CA HIS A 59 2.64 11.06 -2.69
C HIS A 59 3.50 10.75 -3.92
N ALA A 60 2.89 10.26 -5.01
CA ALA A 60 3.61 9.85 -6.22
C ALA A 60 4.35 11.01 -6.93
N SER A 61 3.94 12.26 -6.67
CA SER A 61 4.52 13.47 -7.28
C SER A 61 5.92 13.85 -6.76
N GLN A 62 6.39 13.25 -5.66
CA GLN A 62 7.70 13.58 -5.11
C GLN A 62 8.86 13.04 -5.99
N PRO A 63 9.89 13.86 -6.29
CA PRO A 63 10.94 13.46 -7.22
C PRO A 63 11.75 12.24 -6.75
N TRP A 64 12.00 12.12 -5.43
CA TRP A 64 12.73 10.98 -4.86
C TRP A 64 11.95 9.66 -4.90
N VAL A 65 10.61 9.70 -5.05
CA VAL A 65 9.76 8.50 -5.12
C VAL A 65 10.07 7.70 -6.37
N GLN A 66 10.26 8.38 -7.50
CA GLN A 66 10.67 7.73 -8.75
C GLN A 66 12.06 7.08 -8.62
N THR A 67 13.01 7.77 -7.99
CA THR A 67 14.33 7.22 -7.69
C THR A 67 14.25 5.98 -6.79
N ALA A 68 13.38 6.02 -5.77
CA ALA A 68 13.17 4.91 -4.87
C ALA A 68 12.57 3.69 -5.58
N ILE A 69 11.53 3.89 -6.39
CA ILE A 69 10.91 2.85 -7.21
C ILE A 69 11.95 2.21 -8.12
N ARG A 70 12.70 3.03 -8.87
CA ARG A 70 13.77 2.54 -9.76
C ARG A 70 14.80 1.69 -9.01
N LYS A 71 15.23 2.12 -7.82
CA LYS A 71 16.21 1.34 -7.04
C LYS A 71 15.65 0.01 -6.54
N ILE A 72 14.37 -0.04 -6.19
CA ILE A 72 13.71 -1.29 -5.80
C ILE A 72 13.57 -2.21 -7.02
N ASP A 73 13.22 -1.66 -8.18
CA ASP A 73 13.11 -2.40 -9.45
C ASP A 73 14.45 -2.98 -9.89
N GLU A 74 15.53 -2.19 -9.84
CA GLU A 74 16.91 -2.65 -10.11
C GLU A 74 17.32 -3.81 -9.18
N ARG A 75 16.98 -3.74 -7.89
CA ARG A 75 17.24 -4.82 -6.92
C ARG A 75 16.42 -6.07 -7.22
N ARG A 76 15.20 -5.91 -7.74
CA ARG A 76 14.31 -7.03 -8.10
C ARG A 76 14.76 -7.70 -9.39
N ALA A 77 15.27 -6.94 -10.36
CA ALA A 77 15.79 -7.46 -11.63
C ALA A 77 17.16 -8.13 -11.50
N ALA A 78 17.97 -7.75 -10.51
CA ALA A 78 19.27 -8.34 -10.24
C ALA A 78 19.21 -9.69 -9.50
N LYS A 79 18.02 -10.21 -9.20
CA LYS A 79 17.79 -11.45 -8.45
C LYS A 79 17.05 -12.46 -9.32
#